data_AF-A0A149UQI8-F1
#
_entry.id   AF-A0A149UQI8-F1
#
_cell.length_a   1.000
_cell.length_b   1.000
_cell.length_c   1.000
_cell.angle_alpha   90.00
_cell.angle_beta   90.00
_cell.angle_gamma   90.00
#
_symmetry.space_group_name_H-M   'P 1'
#
loop_
_entity.id
_entity.type
_entity.pdbx_description
1 polymer ?
#
loop_
_entity_poly.entity_id
_entity_poly.type
_entity_poly.pdbx_seq_one_letter_code
_entity_poly.pdbx_strand_id
1 'polypeptide(L)'
;MPPTQANRSIAAPLSVDEGKAVLRIIRRVIDASSAKDTAGRNKVYDLTNELLRVCHSRTCTLDLPAMAARETDLALVLEDLGILRRNLNRKTGHMDYGTRLNFATNMAFKKKPAQVAA
;
A
#
# COMPACT_ATOMS: atom_id res chain seq x y z
N MET A 1 -3.39 -34.93 20.57
CA MET A 1 -3.70 -33.50 20.78
C MET A 1 -3.26 -32.74 19.55
N PRO A 2 -4.15 -32.07 18.80
CA PRO A 2 -3.72 -31.23 17.69
C PRO A 2 -3.04 -29.97 18.26
N PRO A 3 -1.95 -29.48 17.67
CA PRO A 3 -1.31 -28.27 18.14
C PRO A 3 -2.25 -27.08 17.91
N THR A 4 -2.50 -26.35 18.98
CA THR A 4 -3.18 -25.06 19.06
C THR A 4 -2.79 -24.19 17.87
N GLN A 5 -3.78 -23.79 17.06
CA GLN A 5 -3.57 -22.76 16.03
C GLN A 5 -2.88 -21.57 16.67
N ALA A 6 -1.71 -21.22 16.14
CA ALA A 6 -1.01 -20.01 16.51
C ALA A 6 -1.98 -18.83 16.34
N ASN A 7 -2.39 -18.27 17.48
CA ASN A 7 -3.01 -16.96 17.56
C ASN A 7 -2.12 -16.03 16.72
N ARG A 8 -2.62 -15.52 15.59
CA ARG A 8 -1.90 -14.61 14.70
C ARG A 8 -1.80 -13.27 15.43
N SER A 9 -0.90 -13.25 16.42
CA SER A 9 -0.55 -12.11 17.23
C SER A 9 0.01 -11.05 16.29
N ILE A 10 -0.76 -9.97 16.14
CA ILE A 10 -0.36 -8.61 15.80
C ILE A 10 0.74 -8.57 14.74
N ALA A 11 0.29 -8.40 13.51
CA ALA A 11 1.11 -8.06 12.36
C ALA A 11 2.33 -7.22 12.74
N ALA A 12 3.52 -7.69 12.33
CA ALA A 12 4.80 -7.13 12.76
C ALA A 12 4.78 -5.60 12.69
N PRO A 13 5.18 -4.90 13.77
CA PRO A 13 5.26 -3.45 13.74
C PRO A 13 6.23 -3.04 12.64
N LEU A 14 5.79 -2.10 11.79
CA LEU A 14 6.62 -1.52 10.74
C LEU A 14 7.96 -1.07 11.34
N SER A 15 9.05 -1.44 10.68
CA SER A 15 10.37 -0.92 11.01
C SER A 15 10.41 0.61 10.85
N VAL A 16 11.41 1.25 11.45
CA VAL A 16 11.60 2.70 11.35
C VAL A 16 11.74 3.15 9.89
N ASP A 17 12.40 2.36 9.06
CA ASP A 17 12.62 2.68 7.65
C ASP A 17 11.36 2.48 6.80
N GLU A 18 10.57 1.44 7.08
CA GLU A 18 9.25 1.26 6.48
C GLU A 18 8.29 2.39 6.88
N GLY A 19 8.35 2.84 8.14
CA GLY A 19 7.60 4.00 8.61
C GLY A 19 7.95 5.28 7.84
N LYS A 20 9.25 5.53 7.61
CA LYS A 20 9.72 6.66 6.78
C LYS A 20 9.27 6.52 5.32
N ALA A 21 9.30 5.30 4.78
CA ALA A 21 8.85 5.02 3.42
C ALA A 21 7.35 5.30 3.25
N VAL A 22 6.52 4.86 4.20
CA VAL A 22 5.08 5.17 4.24
C VAL A 22 4.84 6.68 4.25
N LEU A 23 5.54 7.44 5.10
CA LEU A 23 5.42 8.89 5.16
C LEU A 23 5.80 9.57 3.82
N ARG A 24 6.84 9.07 3.15
CA ARG A 24 7.25 9.57 1.83
C ARG A 24 6.18 9.30 0.77
N ILE A 25 5.62 8.10 0.74
CA ILE A 25 4.52 7.74 -0.19
C ILE A 25 3.33 8.65 0.06
N ILE A 26 2.90 8.78 1.31
CA ILE A 26 1.77 9.63 1.68
C ILE A 26 2.00 11.07 1.23
N ARG A 27 3.19 11.63 1.48
CA ARG A 27 3.52 13.00 1.07
C ARG A 27 3.41 13.18 -0.45
N ARG A 28 3.95 12.23 -1.23
CA ARG A 28 3.84 12.24 -2.69
C ARG A 28 2.39 12.17 -3.17
N VAL A 29 1.57 11.32 -2.56
CA VAL A 29 0.13 11.18 -2.87
C VAL A 29 -0.64 12.45 -2.53
N ILE A 30 -0.33 13.09 -1.40
CA ILE A 30 -0.93 14.37 -1.02
C ILE A 30 -0.52 15.47 -1.99
N ASP A 31 0.75 15.54 -2.38
CA ASP A 31 1.26 16.56 -3.30
C ASP A 31 0.67 16.41 -4.72
N ALA A 32 0.33 15.19 -5.14
CA ALA A 32 -0.40 14.94 -6.39
C ALA A 32 -1.93 15.06 -6.25
N SER A 33 -2.45 15.14 -5.03
CA SER A 33 -3.88 15.32 -4.79
C SER A 33 -4.29 16.76 -5.09
N SER A 34 -5.47 16.91 -5.70
CA SER A 34 -6.08 18.24 -5.93
C SER A 34 -6.64 18.88 -4.65
N ALA A 35 -6.55 18.19 -3.50
CA ALA A 35 -7.02 18.71 -2.21
C ALA A 35 -6.22 19.94 -1.77
N LYS A 36 -6.83 21.12 -1.89
CA LYS A 36 -6.22 22.40 -1.52
C LYS A 36 -6.38 22.73 -0.02
N ASP A 37 -7.40 22.16 0.62
CA ASP A 37 -7.74 22.41 2.02
C ASP A 37 -7.08 21.39 2.97
N THR A 38 -6.79 21.82 4.20
CA THR A 38 -6.15 20.99 5.22
C THR A 38 -6.96 19.73 5.53
N ALA A 39 -8.29 19.82 5.54
CA ALA A 39 -9.15 18.68 5.84
C ALA A 39 -9.10 17.63 4.71
N GLY A 40 -9.10 18.05 3.45
CA GLY A 40 -8.88 17.18 2.30
C GLY A 40 -7.53 16.47 2.32
N ARG A 41 -6.45 17.20 2.64
CA ARG A 41 -5.09 16.62 2.76
C ARG A 41 -5.01 15.60 3.89
N ASN A 42 -5.63 15.87 5.04
CA ASN A 42 -5.69 14.93 6.17
C ASN A 42 -6.46 13.66 5.81
N LYS A 43 -7.57 13.76 5.07
CA LYS A 43 -8.31 12.57 4.60
C LYS A 43 -7.46 11.68 3.69
N VAL A 44 -6.70 12.29 2.77
CA VAL A 44 -5.77 11.55 1.90
C VAL A 44 -4.66 10.91 2.71
N TYR A 45 -4.12 11.62 3.70
CA TYR A 45 -3.13 11.10 4.64
C TYR A 45 -3.64 9.84 5.35
N ASP A 46 -4.78 9.95 6.04
CA ASP A 46 -5.34 8.89 6.87
C ASP A 46 -5.68 7.66 6.02
N LEU A 47 -6.32 7.86 4.87
CA LEU A 47 -6.70 6.77 3.98
C LEU A 47 -5.48 6.04 3.42
N THR A 48 -4.47 6.78 2.95
CA THR A 48 -3.26 6.19 2.37
C THR A 48 -2.47 5.44 3.43
N ASN A 49 -2.34 6.01 4.64
CA ASN A 49 -1.68 5.37 5.77
C ASN A 49 -2.38 4.06 6.18
N GLU A 50 -3.72 4.10 6.30
CA GLU A 50 -4.53 2.92 6.65
C GLU A 50 -4.38 1.82 5.60
N LEU A 51 -4.49 2.14 4.31
CA LEU A 51 -4.36 1.16 3.23
C LEU A 51 -2.98 0.48 3.22
N LEU A 52 -1.90 1.27 3.28
CA LEU A 52 -0.53 0.74 3.28
C LEU A 52 -0.28 -0.16 4.49
N ARG A 53 -0.69 0.28 5.68
CA ARG A 53 -0.52 -0.48 6.92
C ARG A 53 -1.32 -1.78 6.92
N VAL A 54 -2.61 -1.71 6.61
CA VAL A 54 -3.47 -2.91 6.63
C VAL A 54 -3.03 -3.91 5.56
N CYS A 55 -2.67 -3.42 4.37
CA CYS A 55 -2.16 -4.27 3.31
C CYS A 55 -0.85 -4.96 3.70
N HIS A 56 0.18 -4.19 4.05
CA HIS A 56 1.51 -4.70 4.38
C HIS A 56 1.49 -5.67 5.57
N SER A 57 0.63 -5.41 6.54
CA SER A 57 0.61 -6.14 7.81
C SER A 57 -0.30 -7.38 7.80
N ARG A 58 -1.41 -7.36 7.04
CA ARG A 58 -2.44 -8.43 7.09
C ARG A 58 -2.70 -9.13 5.77
N THR A 59 -2.40 -8.49 4.64
CA THR A 59 -2.83 -8.98 3.32
C THR A 59 -1.65 -9.50 2.51
N CYS A 60 -0.71 -8.63 2.18
CA CYS A 60 0.50 -8.94 1.42
C CYS A 60 1.60 -7.94 1.75
N THR A 61 2.83 -8.43 1.92
CA THR A 61 3.99 -7.59 2.20
C THR A 61 4.26 -6.66 1.01
N LEU A 62 4.05 -5.36 1.24
CA LEU A 62 4.40 -4.31 0.29
C LEU A 62 5.89 -4.00 0.37
N ASP A 63 6.52 -3.74 -0.79
CA ASP A 63 7.86 -3.18 -0.86
C ASP A 63 7.79 -1.65 -0.69
N LEU A 64 7.61 -1.23 0.55
CA LEU A 64 7.45 0.18 0.91
C LEU A 64 8.65 1.04 0.47
N PRO A 65 9.92 0.59 0.62
CA PRO A 65 11.08 1.33 0.12
C PRO A 65 11.02 1.57 -1.39
N ALA A 66 10.68 0.56 -2.19
CA ALA A 66 10.56 0.70 -3.64
C ALA A 66 9.39 1.62 -4.03
N MET A 67 8.23 1.53 -3.37
CA MET A 67 7.11 2.46 -3.60
C MET A 67 7.47 3.91 -3.24
N ALA A 68 8.29 4.09 -2.20
CA ALA A 68 8.76 5.41 -1.76
C ALA A 68 9.88 5.98 -2.62
N ALA A 69 10.54 5.18 -3.46
CA ALA A 69 11.64 5.62 -4.30
C ALA A 69 11.19 6.69 -5.30
N ARG A 70 12.04 7.72 -5.48
CA ARG A 70 11.72 8.88 -6.33
C ARG A 70 11.56 8.48 -7.81
N GLU A 71 12.27 7.45 -8.23
CA GLU A 71 12.26 6.90 -9.60
C GLU A 71 10.96 6.15 -9.92
N THR A 72 10.24 5.69 -8.90
CA THR A 72 8.97 4.98 -9.06
C THR A 72 7.89 5.95 -9.52
N ASP A 73 7.24 5.65 -10.63
CA ASP A 73 6.13 6.47 -11.13
C ASP A 73 4.98 6.51 -10.11
N LEU A 74 4.57 7.72 -9.74
CA LEU A 74 3.48 7.94 -8.80
C LEU A 74 2.14 7.46 -9.37
N ALA A 75 1.95 7.50 -10.69
CA ALA A 75 0.74 6.99 -11.32
C ALA A 75 0.54 5.49 -11.03
N LEU A 76 1.62 4.70 -11.09
CA LEU A 76 1.61 3.27 -10.76
C LEU A 76 1.29 3.04 -9.28
N VAL A 77 1.88 3.85 -8.40
CA VAL A 77 1.58 3.80 -6.95
C VAL A 77 0.11 4.13 -6.69
N LEU A 78 -0.45 5.13 -7.38
CA LEU A 78 -1.86 5.50 -7.25
C LEU A 78 -2.80 4.41 -7.80
N GLU A 79 -2.40 3.71 -8.87
CA GLU A 79 -3.12 2.56 -9.40
C GLU A 79 -3.19 1.44 -8.35
N ASP A 80 -2.05 1.08 -7.77
CA ASP A 80 -1.98 0.07 -6.70
C ASP A 80 -2.81 0.47 -5.48
N LEU A 81 -2.72 1.72 -5.04
CA LEU A 81 -3.57 2.25 -3.96
C LEU A 81 -5.06 2.23 -4.31
N GLY A 82 -5.42 2.45 -5.58
CA GLY A 82 -6.77 2.35 -6.09
C GLY A 82 -7.31 0.92 -6.10
N ILE A 83 -6.45 -0.07 -6.39
CA ILE A 83 -6.80 -1.49 -6.27
C ILE A 83 -7.04 -1.86 -4.81
N LEU A 84 -6.14 -1.44 -3.91
CA LEU A 84 -6.29 -1.67 -2.47
C LEU A 84 -7.57 -1.03 -1.95
N ARG A 85 -7.83 0.24 -2.28
CA ARG A 85 -9.05 0.93 -1.83
C ARG A 85 -10.34 0.20 -2.23
N ARG A 86 -10.37 -0.44 -3.40
CA ARG A 86 -11.56 -1.14 -3.93
C ARG A 86 -11.75 -2.53 -3.36
N ASN A 87 -10.66 -3.25 -3.10
CA ASN A 87 -10.71 -4.69 -2.81
C ASN A 87 -10.25 -5.07 -1.40
N LEU A 88 -9.55 -4.18 -0.70
CA LEU A 88 -9.10 -4.40 0.67
C LEU A 88 -10.18 -3.98 1.65
N ASN A 89 -10.67 -4.92 2.44
CA ASN A 89 -11.47 -4.61 3.61
C ASN A 89 -10.55 -4.08 4.71
N ARG A 90 -10.56 -2.77 4.92
CA ARG A 90 -9.70 -2.06 5.89
C ARG A 90 -9.91 -2.50 7.34
N LYS A 91 -11.13 -2.97 7.70
CA LYS A 91 -11.44 -3.44 9.06
C LYS A 91 -10.88 -4.84 9.31
N THR A 92 -11.05 -5.74 8.36
CA THR A 92 -10.68 -7.16 8.53
C THR A 92 -9.30 -7.51 7.96
N GLY A 93 -8.73 -6.66 7.09
CA GLY A 93 -7.55 -6.97 6.29
C GLY A 93 -7.82 -8.05 5.24
N HIS A 94 -9.08 -8.33 4.94
CA HIS A 94 -9.46 -9.34 3.95
C HIS A 94 -9.41 -8.76 2.54
N MET A 95 -8.83 -9.53 1.62
CA MET A 95 -8.89 -9.31 0.18
C MET A 95 -9.12 -10.67 -0.46
N ASP A 96 -9.98 -10.74 -1.48
CA ASP A 96 -10.25 -11.99 -2.18
C ASP A 96 -8.95 -12.63 -2.67
N TYR A 97 -8.87 -13.97 -2.62
CA TYR A 97 -7.64 -14.69 -2.94
C TYR A 97 -7.14 -14.39 -4.35
N GLY A 98 -8.03 -14.35 -5.34
CA GLY A 98 -7.66 -14.07 -6.73
C GLY A 98 -7.12 -12.66 -6.89
N THR A 99 -7.77 -11.68 -6.26
CA THR A 99 -7.30 -10.29 -6.28
C THR A 99 -5.98 -10.12 -5.54
N ARG A 100 -5.79 -10.80 -4.40
CA ARG A 100 -4.55 -10.77 -3.62
C ARG A 100 -3.38 -11.37 -4.38
N LEU A 101 -3.59 -12.52 -5.01
CA LEU A 101 -2.55 -13.15 -5.82
C LEU A 101 -2.19 -12.25 -7.00
N ASN A 102 -3.19 -11.78 -7.75
CA ASN A 102 -2.96 -10.88 -8.87
C ASN A 102 -2.23 -9.60 -8.45
N PHE A 103 -2.64 -8.97 -7.35
CA PHE A 103 -1.99 -7.78 -6.82
C PHE A 103 -0.55 -8.06 -6.39
N ALA A 104 -0.29 -9.15 -5.67
CA ALA A 104 1.06 -9.49 -5.23
C ALA A 104 2.02 -9.80 -6.39
N THR A 105 1.51 -10.43 -7.46
CA THR A 105 2.29 -10.79 -8.65
C THR A 105 2.45 -9.63 -9.63
N ASN A 106 1.45 -8.75 -9.73
CA ASN A 106 1.37 -7.69 -10.75
C ASN A 106 1.39 -6.26 -10.18
N MET A 107 1.94 -6.04 -8.98
CA MET A 107 2.10 -4.70 -8.38
C MET A 107 2.63 -3.72 -9.43
N ALA A 108 1.84 -2.69 -9.74
CA ALA A 108 2.10 -1.79 -10.84
C ALA A 108 3.45 -1.10 -10.67
N PHE A 109 3.81 -0.69 -9.44
CA PHE A 109 5.10 -0.06 -9.18
C PHE A 109 6.33 -0.98 -9.37
N LYS A 110 6.15 -2.31 -9.33
CA LYS A 110 7.22 -3.30 -9.56
C LYS A 110 7.38 -3.66 -11.02
N LYS A 111 6.40 -3.34 -11.87
CA LYS A 111 6.60 -3.42 -13.31
C LYS A 111 7.69 -2.40 -13.61
N LYS A 112 8.88 -2.90 -14.01
CA LYS A 112 9.88 -2.05 -14.64
C LYS A 112 9.15 -1.16 -15.65
N PRO A 113 9.58 0.10 -15.86
CA PRO A 113 9.18 0.82 -17.06
C PRO A 113 9.75 0.06 -18.25
N ALA A 114 9.11 -1.05 -18.61
CA ALA A 114 9.24 -1.67 -19.89
C ALA A 114 8.68 -0.62 -20.83
N GLN A 115 9.60 0.17 -21.40
CA GLN A 115 9.52 0.64 -22.77
C GLN A 115 8.07 0.85 -23.19
N VAL A 116 7.46 1.93 -22.68
CA VAL A 116 6.32 2.49 -23.39
C VAL A 116 6.94 2.97 -24.70
N ALA A 117 6.78 2.13 -25.71
CA ALA A 117 7.26 2.37 -27.05
C ALA A 117 6.79 3.74 -27.52
N ALA A 118 7.75 4.61 -27.82
CA ALA A 118 7.67 5.68 -28.81
C ALA A 118 9.10 6.09 -29.17
#